data_AF-A0A090YCA7-F1
#
_entry.id   AF-A0A090YCA7-F1
#
_cell.length_a   1.000
_cell.length_b   1.000
_cell.length_c   1.000
_cell.angle_alpha   90.00
_cell.angle_beta   90.00
_cell.angle_gamma   90.00
#
_symmetry.space_group_name_H-M   'P 1'
#
loop_
_entity.id
_entity.type
_entity.pdbx_description
1 polymer ?
#
loop_
_entity_poly.entity_id
_entity_poly.type
_entity_poly.pdbx_seq_one_letter_code
_entity_poly.pdbx_strand_id
1 'polypeptide(L)'
;MCIMKRLWIILVFVLVAGCQSKPESLPLRPLSLSEVYPGDILQVDKVILADGSTGARRVIEDRQQIAEWITRIKDIKLTPDQNQEDRTGFMFGISLYEGEEKKLGFIPNLIQGVYYKPNSEFEGYIRAFFEKYFDRRF
;
A
#
# COMPACT_ATOMS: atom_id res chain seq x y z
N MET A 1 -29.95 -58.58 -6.72
CA MET A 1 -30.85 -57.57 -6.12
C MET A 1 -30.15 -57.01 -4.90
N CYS A 2 -29.86 -55.71 -4.92
CA CYS A 2 -29.51 -54.79 -3.81
C CYS A 2 -28.56 -55.25 -2.69
N ILE A 3 -27.35 -54.67 -2.67
CA ILE A 3 -26.88 -53.79 -1.58
C ILE A 3 -25.89 -52.79 -2.21
N MET A 4 -26.42 -51.61 -2.53
CA MET A 4 -25.63 -50.44 -2.92
C MET A 4 -26.19 -49.29 -2.08
N LYS A 5 -25.54 -49.02 -0.94
CA LYS A 5 -25.73 -47.80 -0.12
C LYS A 5 -24.79 -47.81 1.11
N ARG A 6 -24.15 -46.65 1.36
CA ARG A 6 -23.38 -46.24 2.56
C ARG A 6 -21.93 -46.74 2.55
N LEU A 7 -20.86 -45.97 2.74
CA LEU A 7 -20.62 -44.63 3.28
C LEU A 7 -19.50 -43.98 2.41
N TRP A 8 -19.60 -42.77 1.84
CA TRP A 8 -19.55 -41.45 2.50
C TRP A 8 -18.36 -41.28 3.47
N ILE A 9 -17.36 -40.51 2.99
CA ILE A 9 -16.45 -39.63 3.75
C ILE A 9 -15.48 -40.37 4.70
N ILE A 10 -14.16 -40.21 4.67
CA ILE A 10 -13.30 -39.12 5.18
C ILE A 10 -11.90 -39.75 5.01
N LEU A 11 -10.94 -39.20 4.25
CA LEU A 11 -9.91 -38.32 4.82
C LEU A 11 -9.05 -37.81 3.64
N VAL A 12 -9.71 -37.15 2.69
CA VAL A 12 -9.03 -36.34 1.67
C VAL A 12 -8.39 -35.16 2.40
N PHE A 13 -7.05 -35.15 2.41
CA PHE A 13 -6.22 -33.95 2.32
C PHE A 13 -6.74 -32.69 3.06
N VAL A 14 -6.81 -32.72 4.39
CA VAL A 14 -6.78 -31.48 5.18
C VAL A 14 -5.31 -31.10 5.39
N LEU A 15 -4.66 -30.69 4.31
CA LEU A 15 -3.45 -29.89 4.33
C LEU A 15 -3.81 -28.51 3.78
N VAL A 16 -4.81 -27.88 4.38
CA VAL A 16 -4.95 -26.42 4.28
C VAL A 16 -4.18 -25.84 5.46
N ALA A 17 -2.84 -25.91 5.38
CA ALA A 17 -2.00 -24.99 6.12
C ALA A 17 -2.19 -23.61 5.47
N GLY A 18 -3.31 -22.97 5.80
CA GLY A 18 -3.53 -21.56 5.50
C GLY A 18 -2.58 -20.76 6.37
N CYS A 19 -1.33 -20.62 5.95
CA CYS A 19 -0.42 -19.63 6.51
C CYS A 19 -0.96 -18.25 6.13
N GLN A 20 -1.81 -17.68 6.99
CA GLN A 20 -1.91 -16.22 7.08
C GLN A 20 -0.57 -15.76 7.66
N SER A 21 0.41 -15.52 6.80
CA SER A 21 1.56 -14.69 7.15
C SER A 21 1.02 -13.31 7.46
N LYS A 22 0.71 -13.06 8.74
CA LYS A 22 0.67 -11.70 9.24
C LYS A 22 2.02 -11.08 8.86
N PRO A 23 2.04 -9.92 8.18
CA PRO A 23 3.30 -9.27 7.89
C PRO A 23 4.07 -9.15 9.21
N GLU A 24 5.33 -9.56 9.16
CA GLU A 24 6.28 -9.40 10.25
C GLU A 24 6.11 -7.98 10.81
N SER A 25 5.81 -7.87 12.10
CA SER A 25 5.51 -6.58 12.72
C SER A 25 6.73 -5.67 12.52
N LEU A 26 6.61 -4.69 11.64
CA LEU A 26 7.66 -3.71 11.44
C LEU A 26 7.98 -3.03 12.77
N PRO A 27 9.27 -2.73 13.05
CA PRO A 27 9.64 -2.02 14.26
C PRO A 27 8.91 -0.67 14.31
N LEU A 28 8.28 -0.36 15.45
CA LEU A 28 7.69 0.96 15.73
C LEU A 28 8.80 2.00 15.94
N ARG A 29 9.51 2.31 14.87
CA ARG A 29 10.53 3.36 14.80
C ARG A 29 10.27 4.30 13.63
N PRO A 30 10.81 5.52 13.64
CA PRO A 30 10.73 6.40 12.49
C PRO A 30 11.30 5.74 11.22
N LEU A 31 10.52 5.83 10.15
CA LEU A 31 10.82 5.25 8.84
C LEU A 31 10.44 6.20 7.72
N SER A 32 11.15 6.08 6.60
CA SER A 32 10.91 6.79 5.36
C SER A 32 10.52 5.80 4.26
N LEU A 33 9.97 6.28 3.14
CA LEU A 33 9.58 5.39 2.04
C LEU A 33 10.78 4.66 1.44
N SER A 34 11.94 5.31 1.33
CA SER A 34 13.17 4.70 0.83
C SER A 34 13.67 3.54 1.70
N GLU A 35 13.37 3.55 3.01
CA GLU A 35 13.73 2.45 3.92
C GLU A 35 12.78 1.24 3.83
N VAL A 36 11.50 1.47 3.53
CA VAL A 36 10.50 0.39 3.48
C VAL A 36 10.30 -0.19 2.07
N TYR A 37 10.72 0.55 1.04
CA TYR A 37 10.56 0.15 -0.34
C TYR A 37 11.55 -0.99 -0.68
N PRO A 38 11.10 -2.07 -1.36
CA PRO A 38 11.99 -3.17 -1.72
C PRO A 38 12.86 -2.79 -2.92
N GLY A 39 14.09 -2.33 -2.65
CA GLY A 39 15.06 -1.93 -3.65
C GLY A 39 15.25 -0.42 -3.70
N ASP A 40 15.62 0.11 -4.86
CA ASP A 40 15.75 1.55 -5.06
C ASP A 40 14.41 2.15 -5.51
N ILE A 41 13.79 2.94 -4.62
CA ILE A 41 12.50 3.59 -4.89
C ILE A 41 12.53 4.54 -6.09
N LEU A 42 13.72 4.97 -6.55
CA LEU A 42 13.84 5.77 -7.77
C LEU A 42 13.69 4.95 -9.06
N GLN A 43 13.62 3.61 -8.97
CA GLN A 43 13.33 2.74 -10.12
C GLN A 43 11.84 2.65 -10.45
N VAL A 44 10.96 3.21 -9.61
CA VAL A 44 9.52 3.25 -9.86
C VAL A 44 9.25 3.95 -11.19
N ASP A 45 8.55 3.26 -12.09
CA ASP A 45 8.20 3.76 -13.41
C ASP A 45 6.69 3.88 -13.64
N LYS A 46 5.88 3.38 -12.70
CA LYS A 46 4.42 3.54 -12.71
C LYS A 46 3.87 3.82 -11.32
N VAL A 47 2.99 4.82 -11.23
CA VAL A 47 2.25 5.18 -10.03
C VAL A 47 0.76 5.12 -10.31
N ILE A 48 0.03 4.41 -9.45
CA ILE A 48 -1.44 4.40 -9.48
C ILE A 48 -1.95 5.18 -8.27
N LEU A 49 -2.71 6.23 -8.56
CA LEU A 49 -3.43 7.01 -7.56
C LEU A 49 -4.88 6.54 -7.48
N ALA A 50 -5.37 6.31 -6.28
CA ALA A 50 -6.75 5.98 -5.98
C ALA A 50 -7.33 7.07 -5.07
N ASP A 51 -8.36 7.73 -5.56
CA ASP A 51 -9.12 8.72 -4.81
C ASP A 51 -10.16 7.99 -3.94
N GLY A 52 -9.95 8.03 -2.63
CA GLY A 52 -10.83 7.32 -1.69
C GLY A 52 -12.21 7.97 -1.52
N SER A 53 -12.40 9.21 -1.97
CA SER A 53 -13.70 9.91 -1.91
C SER A 53 -14.63 9.55 -3.06
N THR A 54 -14.07 9.24 -4.25
CA THR A 54 -14.86 8.96 -5.46
C THR A 54 -14.67 7.54 -6.00
N GLY A 55 -13.62 6.85 -5.57
CA GLY A 55 -13.17 5.58 -6.15
C GLY A 55 -12.42 5.71 -7.48
N ALA A 56 -12.27 6.94 -8.00
CA ALA A 56 -11.58 7.18 -9.26
C ALA A 56 -10.08 6.83 -9.17
N ARG A 57 -9.52 6.43 -10.31
CA ARG A 57 -8.10 6.09 -10.42
C ARG A 57 -7.39 6.89 -11.51
N ARG A 58 -6.09 7.12 -11.31
CA ARG A 58 -5.18 7.69 -12.31
C ARG A 58 -3.93 6.83 -12.37
N VAL A 59 -3.51 6.51 -13.59
CA VAL A 59 -2.26 5.81 -13.88
C VAL A 59 -1.28 6.83 -14.43
N ILE A 60 -0.06 6.83 -13.89
CA ILE A 60 0.99 7.78 -14.23
C ILE A 60 2.20 6.95 -14.60
N GLU A 61 2.73 7.17 -15.80
CA GLU A 61 3.89 6.43 -16.37
C GLU A 61 4.98 7.40 -16.86
N ASP A 62 4.79 8.70 -16.65
CA ASP A 62 5.82 9.70 -16.93
C ASP A 62 6.94 9.59 -15.89
N ARG A 63 8.03 8.94 -16.29
CA ARG A 63 9.19 8.66 -15.42
C ARG A 63 9.81 9.92 -14.82
N GLN A 64 9.84 11.03 -15.56
CA GLN A 64 10.41 12.27 -15.04
C GLN A 64 9.54 12.82 -13.91
N GLN A 65 8.24 12.91 -14.13
CA GLN A 65 7.30 13.42 -13.12
C GLN A 65 7.24 12.52 -11.88
N ILE A 66 7.33 11.20 -12.07
CA ILE A 66 7.39 10.22 -10.99
C ILE A 66 8.68 10.41 -10.17
N ALA A 67 9.84 10.45 -10.83
CA ALA A 67 11.13 10.61 -10.16
C ALA A 67 11.23 11.93 -9.38
N GLU A 68 10.76 13.03 -9.97
CA GLU A 68 10.71 14.34 -9.30
C GLU A 68 9.82 14.32 -8.06
N TRP A 69 8.67 13.65 -8.13
CA TRP A 69 7.75 13.54 -7.00
C TRP A 69 8.30 12.62 -5.90
N ILE A 70 8.78 11.43 -6.26
CA ILE A 70 9.38 10.47 -5.31
C ILE A 70 10.57 11.10 -4.58
N THR A 71 11.42 11.84 -5.30
CA THR A 71 12.59 12.50 -4.69
C THR A 71 12.21 13.44 -3.56
N ARG A 72 11.04 14.10 -3.62
CA ARG A 72 10.58 15.02 -2.58
C ARG A 72 10.08 14.31 -1.32
N ILE A 73 9.58 13.09 -1.45
CA ILE A 73 8.90 12.39 -0.35
C ILE A 73 9.69 11.21 0.22
N LYS A 74 10.62 10.63 -0.55
CA LYS A 74 11.18 9.31 -0.25
C LYS A 74 11.93 9.23 1.09
N ASP A 75 12.57 10.32 1.49
CA ASP A 75 13.42 10.38 2.68
C ASP A 75 12.76 11.10 3.87
N ILE A 76 11.49 11.53 3.73
CA ILE A 76 10.74 12.13 4.84
C ILE A 76 10.55 11.07 5.93
N LYS A 77 11.02 11.37 7.15
CA LYS A 77 10.88 10.48 8.31
C LYS A 77 9.49 10.62 8.91
N LEU A 78 8.74 9.53 8.91
CA LEU A 78 7.43 9.43 9.52
C LEU A 78 7.55 8.83 10.90
N THR A 79 6.90 9.46 11.89
CA THR A 79 6.91 8.96 13.26
C THR A 79 5.72 8.04 13.46
N PRO A 80 5.93 6.77 13.88
CA PRO A 80 4.83 5.86 14.16
C PRO A 80 3.87 6.44 15.20
N ASP A 81 2.59 6.18 15.01
CA ASP A 81 1.59 6.47 16.02
C ASP A 81 1.73 5.48 17.19
N GLN A 82 1.52 5.92 18.41
CA GLN A 82 1.45 4.99 19.54
C GLN A 82 0.12 4.22 19.50
N ASN A 83 -0.93 4.83 18.97
CA ASN A 83 -2.19 4.15 18.74
C ASN A 83 -2.17 3.45 17.37
N GLN A 84 -2.02 2.12 17.39
CA GLN A 84 -2.04 1.25 16.20
C GLN A 84 -3.40 0.54 16.00
N GLU A 85 -4.47 1.02 16.62
CA GLU A 85 -5.82 0.52 16.35
C GLU A 85 -6.18 0.70 14.87
N ASP A 86 -6.92 -0.27 14.34
CA ASP A 86 -7.35 -0.28 12.94
C ASP A 86 -8.21 0.94 12.62
N ARG A 87 -7.95 1.53 11.45
CA ARG A 87 -8.64 2.70 10.92
C ARG A 87 -9.25 2.35 9.58
N THR A 88 -10.42 2.90 9.30
CA THR A 88 -11.13 2.65 8.04
C THR A 88 -11.17 3.90 7.17
N GLY A 89 -11.21 3.69 5.85
CA GLY A 89 -11.22 4.76 4.87
C GLY A 89 -9.84 5.37 4.62
N PHE A 90 -9.74 6.10 3.51
CA PHE A 90 -8.57 6.88 3.13
C PHE A 90 -9.00 7.96 2.15
N MET A 91 -8.23 9.04 2.04
CA MET A 91 -8.40 10.04 0.99
C MET A 91 -7.50 9.75 -0.21
N PHE A 92 -6.24 9.42 0.07
CA PHE A 92 -5.19 9.26 -0.93
C PHE A 92 -4.63 7.84 -0.87
N GLY A 93 -4.95 7.01 -1.86
CA GLY A 93 -4.34 5.69 -2.05
C GLY A 93 -3.25 5.72 -3.11
N ILE A 94 -2.06 5.24 -2.80
CA ILE A 94 -0.92 5.22 -3.71
C ILE A 94 -0.41 3.80 -3.88
N SER A 95 -0.09 3.41 -5.11
CA SER A 95 0.64 2.18 -5.42
C SER A 95 1.79 2.48 -6.36
N LEU A 96 2.99 2.01 -6.01
CA LEU A 96 4.24 2.18 -6.73
C LEU A 96 4.62 0.86 -7.41
N TYR A 97 5.06 0.94 -8.66
CA TYR A 97 5.37 -0.20 -9.51
C TYR A 97 6.73 -0.06 -10.19
N GLU A 98 7.36 -1.22 -10.42
CA GLU A 98 8.46 -1.39 -11.36
C GLU A 98 7.96 -2.33 -12.47
N GLY A 99 7.73 -1.77 -13.67
CA GLY A 99 7.01 -2.45 -14.74
C GLY A 99 5.59 -2.83 -14.31
N GLU A 100 5.29 -4.12 -14.33
CA GLU A 100 3.98 -4.66 -13.90
C GLU A 100 3.95 -5.14 -12.44
N GLU A 101 5.09 -5.14 -11.76
CA GLU A 101 5.19 -5.60 -10.37
C GLU A 101 4.86 -4.47 -9.40
N LYS A 102 3.86 -4.66 -8.53
CA LYS A 102 3.59 -3.73 -7.44
C LYS A 102 4.62 -3.92 -6.33
N LYS A 103 5.40 -2.87 -6.05
CA LYS A 103 6.47 -2.90 -5.04
C LYS A 103 6.03 -2.34 -3.68
N LEU A 104 5.20 -1.30 -3.69
CA LEU A 104 4.68 -0.70 -2.46
C LEU A 104 3.27 -0.16 -2.66
N GLY A 105 2.40 -0.34 -1.67
CA GLY A 105 1.13 0.38 -1.57
C GLY A 105 1.00 1.03 -0.22
N PHE A 106 0.49 2.26 -0.18
CA PHE A 106 0.32 3.01 1.06
C PHE A 106 -0.76 4.08 0.97
N ILE A 107 -1.18 4.55 2.13
CA ILE A 107 -1.92 5.80 2.33
C ILE A 107 -1.06 6.68 3.26
N PRO A 108 -1.26 8.01 3.33
CA PRO A 108 -0.32 8.92 4.00
C PRO A 108 0.02 8.56 5.45
N ASN A 109 -0.91 7.94 6.17
CA ASN A 109 -0.79 7.57 7.57
C ASN A 109 -0.68 6.06 7.80
N LEU A 110 -0.58 5.22 6.76
CA LEU A 110 -0.46 3.76 6.89
C LEU A 110 0.43 3.21 5.78
N ILE A 111 1.58 2.67 6.18
CA ILE A 111 2.58 2.09 5.30
C ILE A 111 2.96 0.72 5.86
N GLN A 112 2.83 -0.34 5.05
CA GLN A 112 3.11 -1.73 5.43
C GLN A 112 2.47 -2.16 6.77
N GLY A 113 1.23 -1.73 7.03
CA GLY A 113 0.49 -2.12 8.23
C GLY A 113 0.82 -1.33 9.49
N VAL A 114 1.73 -0.34 9.43
CA VAL A 114 2.04 0.55 10.56
C VAL A 114 1.37 1.90 10.35
N TYR A 115 0.64 2.37 11.35
CA TYR A 115 0.08 3.71 11.38
C TYR A 115 1.13 4.75 11.80
N TYR A 116 1.12 5.89 11.13
CA TYR A 116 2.01 7.01 11.41
C TYR A 116 1.20 8.24 11.84
N LYS A 117 1.84 9.12 12.62
CA LYS A 117 1.29 10.42 12.96
C LYS A 117 1.15 11.27 11.68
N PRO A 118 0.17 12.19 11.61
CA PRO A 118 0.06 13.13 10.50
C PRO A 118 1.37 13.88 10.28
N ASN A 119 1.77 14.01 9.02
CA ASN A 119 2.97 14.74 8.62
C ASN A 119 2.61 15.70 7.50
N SER A 120 2.50 16.99 7.83
CA SER A 120 2.02 18.02 6.90
C SER A 120 2.88 18.18 5.65
N GLU A 121 4.19 17.94 5.73
CA GLU A 121 5.08 18.01 4.58
C GLU A 121 4.80 16.84 3.62
N PHE A 122 4.77 15.62 4.16
CA PHE A 122 4.47 14.42 3.39
C PHE A 122 3.07 14.46 2.75
N GLU A 123 2.06 14.82 3.54
CA GLU A 123 0.69 14.97 3.08
C GLU A 123 0.54 16.10 2.05
N GLY A 124 1.30 17.19 2.19
CA GLY A 124 1.31 18.31 1.25
C GLY A 124 1.79 17.88 -0.14
N TYR A 125 2.91 17.15 -0.21
CA TYR A 125 3.41 16.63 -1.49
C TYR A 125 2.49 15.58 -2.12
N ILE A 126 1.84 14.73 -1.31
CA ILE A 126 0.85 13.78 -1.80
C ILE A 126 -0.36 14.52 -2.36
N ARG A 127 -0.92 15.47 -1.60
CA ARG A 127 -2.09 16.25 -2.02
C ARG A 127 -1.83 16.98 -3.33
N ALA A 128 -0.72 17.72 -3.44
CA ALA A 128 -0.37 18.44 -4.66
C ALA A 128 -0.27 17.51 -5.89
N PHE A 129 0.24 16.29 -5.70
CA PHE A 129 0.30 15.28 -6.76
C PHE A 129 -1.09 14.78 -7.17
N PHE A 130 -1.97 14.53 -6.21
CA PHE A 130 -3.38 14.20 -6.50
C PHE A 130 -4.09 15.34 -7.22
N GLU A 131 -3.97 16.57 -6.75
CA GLU A 131 -4.63 17.72 -7.37
C GLU A 131 -4.20 17.89 -8.84
N LYS A 132 -2.92 17.69 -9.13
CA LYS A 132 -2.37 17.73 -10.50
C LYS A 132 -3.00 16.71 -11.44
N TYR A 133 -3.19 15.45 -11.01
CA TYR A 133 -3.67 14.38 -11.90
C TYR A 133 -5.19 14.16 -11.90
N PHE A 134 -5.88 14.68 -10.89
CA PHE A 134 -7.34 14.66 -10.83
C PHE A 134 -7.98 15.99 -11.27
N ASP A 135 -7.18 17.04 -11.50
CA ASP A 135 -7.63 18.37 -11.92
C ASP A 135 -8.70 18.97 -11.00
N ARG A 136 -8.50 18.77 -9.69
CA ARG A 136 -9.39 19.28 -8.63
C ARG A 136 -8.65 19.42 -7.31
N ARG A 137 -9.22 20.21 -6.39
CA ARG A 137 -8.70 20.33 -5.02
C ARG A 137 -9.18 19.21 -4.11
N PHE A 138 -8.37 18.89 -3.11
CA PHE A 138 -8.66 17.91 -2.06
C PHE A 138 -8.52 18.53 -0.67
#